data_AF-A0A841Z3Y6-F1
#
_entry.id   AF-A0A841Z3Y6-F1
#
_cell.length_a   1.000
_cell.length_b   1.000
_cell.length_c   1.000
_cell.angle_alpha   90.00
_cell.angle_beta   90.00
_cell.angle_gamma   90.00
#
_symmetry.space_group_name_H-M   'P 1'
#
loop_
_entity.id
_entity.type
_entity.pdbx_description
1 polymer ?
#
loop_
_entity_poly.entity_id
_entity_poly.type
_entity_poly.pdbx_seq_one_letter_code
_entity_poly.pdbx_strand_id
1 'polypeptide(L)' 'MTYNQSKDLMRKAVPLARKMEGDWNIRMSIALKMTVLNFYLNKALTKGNLDILLAKGCSTRRICKHYGVSRHQLNAL' A
#
# COMPACT_ATOMS: atom_id res chain seq x y z
N MET A 1 1.09 -12.94 1.71
CA MET A 1 1.98 -12.32 2.72
C MET A 1 2.45 -13.39 3.67
N THR A 2 3.72 -13.39 4.07
CA THR A 2 4.24 -14.31 5.10
C THR A 2 4.08 -13.71 6.49
N TYR A 3 4.19 -14.54 7.53
CA TYR A 3 4.11 -14.10 8.94
C TYR A 3 5.10 -12.96 9.24
N ASN A 4 6.36 -13.09 8.80
CA ASN A 4 7.40 -12.08 9.01
C ASN A 4 7.04 -10.75 8.35
N GLN A 5 6.48 -10.79 7.14
CA GLN A 5 6.01 -9.58 6.46
C GLN A 5 4.87 -8.91 7.23
N SER A 6 3.92 -9.67 7.75
CA SER A 6 2.81 -9.15 8.54
C SER A 6 3.29 -8.50 9.84
N LYS A 7 4.25 -9.14 10.53
CA LYS A 7 4.89 -8.59 11.72
C LYS A 7 5.59 -7.26 11.44
N ASP A 8 6.31 -7.16 10.33
CA ASP A 8 6.98 -5.91 9.94
C ASP A 8 6.00 -4.80 9.56
N LEU A 9 4.90 -5.12 8.87
CA LEU A 9 3.85 -4.14 8.58
C LEU A 9 3.22 -3.61 9.87
N MET A 10 2.93 -4.48 10.83
CA MET A 10 2.40 -4.08 12.14
C MET A 10 3.38 -3.19 12.90
N ARG A 11 4.67 -3.56 12.91
CA ARG A 11 5.74 -2.77 13.55
C ARG A 11 5.82 -1.34 12.98
N LYS A 12 5.51 -1.15 11.69
CA LYS A 12 5.47 0.17 11.03
C LYS A 12 4.13 0.89 11.20
N ALA A 13 3.02 0.15 11.22
CA ALA A 13 1.68 0.71 11.26
C ALA A 13 1.31 1.26 12.66
N VAL A 14 1.71 0.57 13.73
CA VAL A 14 1.36 0.99 15.11
C VAL A 14 1.93 2.39 15.45
N PRO A 15 3.20 2.71 15.17
CA PRO A 15 3.72 4.06 15.36
C PRO A 15 3.00 5.12 14.50
N LEU A 16 2.58 4.78 13.29
CA LEU A 16 1.82 5.69 12.43
C LEU A 16 0.44 5.99 13.01
N ALA A 17 -0.27 4.97 13.49
CA ALA A 17 -1.58 5.13 14.12
C ALA A 17 -1.50 5.99 15.39
N ARG A 18 -0.42 5.85 16.19
CA ARG A 18 -0.20 6.66 17.40
C ARG A 18 -0.01 8.16 17.13
N LYS A 19 0.46 8.53 15.94
CA LYS A 19 0.64 9.93 15.53
C LYS A 19 -0.66 10.58 15.05
N MET A 20 -1.69 9.78 14.77
CA MET A 20 -2.99 10.27 14.33
C MET A 20 -3.89 10.51 15.54
N GLU A 21 -4.80 11.47 15.41
CA GLU A 21 -5.83 11.77 16.42
C GLU A 21 -7.15 11.04 16.11
N GLY A 22 -7.97 10.81 17.13
CA GLY A 22 -9.28 10.15 17.02
C GLY A 22 -9.32 8.68 17.45
N ASP A 23 -10.34 7.96 17.00
CA ASP A 23 -10.61 6.57 17.39
C ASP A 23 -9.46 5.62 17.01
N TRP A 24 -9.10 4.72 17.93
CA TRP A 24 -7.98 3.79 17.73
C TRP A 24 -8.20 2.85 16.55
N ASN A 25 -9.40 2.28 16.40
CA ASN A 25 -9.67 1.29 15.36
C ASN A 25 -9.61 1.92 13.96
N ILE A 26 -10.14 3.14 13.82
CA ILE A 26 -10.07 3.91 12.57
C ILE A 26 -8.61 4.23 12.24
N ARG A 27 -7.83 4.74 13.21
CA ARG A 27 -6.41 5.07 13.01
C ARG A 27 -5.59 3.84 12.62
N MET A 28 -5.82 2.72 13.29
CA MET A 28 -5.12 1.48 13.00
C MET A 28 -5.44 0.95 11.60
N SER A 29 -6.72 1.02 11.20
CA SER A 29 -7.16 0.65 9.85
C SER A 29 -6.50 1.50 8.77
N ILE A 30 -6.46 2.82 8.96
CA ILE A 30 -5.79 3.76 8.04
C ILE A 30 -4.30 3.47 7.97
N ALA A 31 -3.63 3.35 9.12
CA ALA A 31 -2.19 3.11 9.19
C ALA A 31 -1.81 1.78 8.51
N LEU A 32 -2.58 0.71 8.74
CA LEU A 32 -2.37 -0.57 8.06
C LEU A 32 -2.57 -0.46 6.56
N LYS A 33 -3.62 0.22 6.11
CA LYS A 33 -3.85 0.43 4.69
C LYS A 33 -2.67 1.16 4.05
N MET A 34 -2.15 2.20 4.70
CA MET A 34 -0.98 2.94 4.22
C MET A 34 0.28 2.08 4.17
N THR A 35 0.59 1.30 5.21
CA THR A 35 1.81 0.46 5.22
C THR A 35 1.74 -0.67 4.22
N VAL A 36 0.57 -1.30 4.04
CA VAL A 36 0.34 -2.32 3.01
C VAL A 36 0.55 -1.73 1.62
N LEU A 37 -0.05 -0.57 1.33
CA LEU A 37 0.13 0.08 0.04
C LEU A 37 1.60 0.43 -0.24
N ASN A 38 2.30 0.99 0.75
CA ASN A 38 3.73 1.30 0.61
C ASN A 38 4.58 0.04 0.41
N PHE A 39 4.23 -1.07 1.06
CA PHE A 39 4.93 -2.34 0.87
C PHE A 39 4.81 -2.87 -0.56
N TYR A 40 3.64 -2.79 -1.18
CA TYR A 40 3.46 -3.21 -2.56
C TYR A 40 4.06 -2.21 -3.56
N LEU A 41 3.99 -0.91 -3.29
CA LEU A 41 4.64 0.11 -4.13
C LEU A 41 6.17 -0.05 -4.16
N ASN A 42 6.79 -0.53 -3.08
CA ASN A 42 8.22 -0.80 -3.05
C ASN A 42 8.63 -2.08 -3.79
N LYS A 43 7.69 -2.86 -4.32
CA LYS A 43 7.98 -4.03 -5.16
C LYS A 43 8.04 -3.64 -6.64
N ALA A 44 8.65 -4.51 -7.44
CA ALA A 44 8.63 -4.39 -8.89
C ALA A 44 7.18 -4.33 -9.42
N LEU A 45 6.98 -3.52 -10.46
CA LEU A 45 5.70 -3.37 -11.12
C LEU A 45 5.41 -4.63 -11.95
N THR A 46 4.54 -5.48 -11.41
CA THR A 46 4.03 -6.69 -12.07
C THR A 46 2.50 -6.65 -12.07
N LYS A 47 1.86 -7.36 -12.99
CA LYS A 47 0.39 -7.46 -13.05
C LYS A 47 -0.23 -7.83 -11.70
N GLY A 48 0.33 -8.86 -11.03
CA GLY A 48 -0.15 -9.29 -9.72
C GLY A 48 -0.01 -8.22 -8.62
N ASN A 49 1.08 -7.47 -8.58
CA ASN A 49 1.24 -6.39 -7.61
C ASN A 49 0.31 -5.19 -7.94
N LEU A 50 0.10 -4.90 -9.23
CA LEU A 50 -0.82 -3.87 -9.71
C LEU A 50 -2.26 -4.18 -9.28
N ASP A 51 -2.74 -5.41 -9.49
CA ASP A 51 -4.08 -5.84 -9.10
C ASP A 51 -4.31 -5.71 -7.60
N ILE A 52 -3.30 -6.07 -6.79
CA ILE A 52 -3.37 -5.91 -5.33
C ILE A 52 -3.44 -4.43 -4.94
N LEU A 53 -2.65 -3.57 -5.57
CA LEU A 53 -2.68 -2.12 -5.30
C LEU A 53 -4.06 -1.52 -5.63
N LEU A 54 -4.64 -1.89 -6.77
CA LEU A 54 -5.97 -1.45 -7.19
C LEU A 54 -7.06 -1.96 -6.25
N ALA A 55 -7.03 -3.25 -5.90
CA ALA A 55 -7.98 -3.86 -4.97
C ALA A 55 -7.92 -3.24 -3.56
N LYS A 56 -6.73 -2.76 -3.14
CA LYS A 56 -6.55 -2.03 -1.88
C LYS A 56 -6.88 -0.53 -1.98
N GLY A 57 -7.37 -0.07 -3.12
CA GLY A 57 -7.84 1.30 -3.35
C GLY A 57 -6.73 2.31 -3.64
N CYS A 58 -5.58 1.86 -4.14
CA CYS A 58 -4.57 2.76 -4.68
C CYS A 58 -5.05 3.29 -6.04
N SER A 59 -5.01 4.61 -6.24
CA SER A 59 -5.40 5.18 -7.52
C SER A 59 -4.36 4.90 -8.60
N THR A 60 -4.81 4.64 -9.82
CA THR A 60 -3.94 4.50 -11.00
C THR A 60 -2.98 5.69 -11.15
N ARG A 61 -3.45 6.91 -10.87
CA ARG A 61 -2.62 8.13 -10.83
C ARG A 61 -1.44 8.00 -9.87
N ARG A 62 -1.68 7.51 -8.64
CA ARG A 62 -0.62 7.33 -7.64
C ARG A 62 0.39 6.26 -8.07
N ILE A 63 -0.09 5.18 -8.66
CA ILE A 63 0.75 4.09 -9.19
C ILE A 63 1.62 4.59 -10.35
N CYS A 64 1.03 5.24 -11.34
CA CYS A 64 1.76 5.85 -12.47
C CYS A 64 2.85 6.81 -11.98
N LYS A 65 2.52 7.71 -11.04
CA LYS A 65 3.50 8.65 -10.47
C LYS A 65 4.63 7.95 -9.73
N HIS A 66 4.34 6.88 -8.99
CA HIS A 66 5.35 6.16 -8.23
C HIS A 66 6.34 5.42 -9.13
N TYR A 67 5.86 4.75 -10.18
CA TYR A 67 6.68 3.94 -11.07
C TYR A 67 7.21 4.70 -12.30
N GLY A 68 6.80 5.96 -12.51
CA GLY A 68 7.19 6.73 -13.69
C GLY A 68 6.61 6.19 -15.00
N VAL A 69 5.45 5.53 -14.96
CA VAL A 69 4.83 4.87 -16.11
C VAL A 69 3.52 5.53 -16.53
N SER A 70 3.19 5.44 -17.81
CA SER A 70 1.91 5.90 -18.33
C SER A 70 0.78 4.91 -18.02
N ARG A 71 -0.46 5.37 -18.09
CA ARG A 71 -1.64 4.49 -17.92
C ARG A 71 -1.70 3.40 -18.98
N HIS A 72 -1.27 3.69 -20.21
CA HIS A 72 -1.22 2.71 -21.29
C HIS A 72 -0.24 1.58 -20.99
N GLN A 73 0.91 1.89 -20.38
CA GLN A 73 1.88 0.89 -19.93
C GLN A 73 1.31 0.02 -18.80
N LEU A 74 0.50 0.58 -17.88
CA LEU A 74 -0.18 -0.21 -16.86
C LEU A 74 -1.21 -1.18 -17.46
N ASN A 75 -1.96 -0.75 -18.47
CA ASN A 75 -2.94 -1.59 -19.14
C ASN A 75 -2.30 -2.73 -19.96
N ALA A 76 -1.01 -2.60 -20.30
CA ALA A 76 -0.26 -3.59 -21.07
C ALA A 76 0.41 -4.67 -20.20
N LEU A 77 0.31 -4.58 -18.87
CA LEU A 77 0.76 -5.61 -17.90
C LEU A 77 -0.28 -6.74 -17.76
#